data_AF-A0ABD5DEX4-F1
#
_entry.id   AF-A0ABD5DEX4-F1
#
_cell.length_a   1.000
_cell.length_b   1.000
_cell.length_c   1.000
_cell.angle_alpha   90.00
_cell.angle_beta   90.00
_cell.angle_gamma   90.00
#
_symmetry.space_group_name_H-M   'P 1'
#
loop_
_entity.id
_entity.type
_entity.pdbx_description
1 polymer ?
#
loop_
_entity_poly.entity_id
_entity_poly.type
_entity_poly.pdbx_seq_one_letter_code
_entity_poly.pdbx_strand_id
1 'polypeptide(L)'
;FQLTRDAGGIPNAFIASVGEGQPVIALLGEFDALAGLSQQAHSAEPTPLTPGANGHGCGHNLLGTAAFAAAVAAKGWLQQHGDSGTLR
;
A
#
# COMPACT_ATOMS: atom_id res chain seq x y z
N PHE A 1 4.41 13.85 1.68
CA PHE A 1 3.07 13.42 2.11
C PHE A 1 2.90 13.82 3.56
N GLN A 2 1.71 14.28 3.94
CA GLN A 2 1.25 14.43 5.31
C GLN A 2 0.55 13.14 5.73
N LEU A 3 0.94 12.57 6.87
CA LEU A 3 0.46 11.27 7.33
C LEU A 3 -0.63 11.42 8.40
N THR A 4 -1.74 10.71 8.21
CA THR A 4 -2.77 10.50 9.24
C THR A 4 -2.79 9.02 9.59
N ARG A 5 -2.48 8.67 10.84
CA ARG A 5 -2.52 7.29 11.35
C ARG A 5 -3.88 6.98 11.97
N ASP A 6 -4.12 5.71 12.27
CA ASP A 6 -5.36 5.22 12.88
C ASP A 6 -6.60 5.58 12.04
N ALA A 7 -6.43 5.48 10.71
CA ALA A 7 -7.48 5.86 9.77
C ALA A 7 -8.71 4.97 9.97
N GLY A 8 -9.87 5.58 10.19
CA GLY A 8 -11.11 4.85 10.48
C GLY A 8 -11.10 4.07 11.81
N GLY A 9 -10.20 4.41 12.75
CA GLY A 9 -10.06 3.70 14.02
C GLY A 9 -9.38 2.33 13.90
N ILE A 10 -8.66 2.09 12.80
CA ILE A 10 -7.85 0.90 12.59
C ILE A 10 -6.40 1.25 12.91
N PRO A 11 -5.80 0.72 13.99
CA PRO A 11 -4.48 1.18 14.47
C PRO A 11 -3.35 1.11 13.44
N ASN A 12 -3.43 0.16 12.52
CA ASN A 12 -2.43 -0.05 11.48
C ASN A 12 -2.76 0.65 10.15
N ALA A 13 -3.97 1.19 9.97
CA ALA A 13 -4.33 1.92 8.76
C ALA A 13 -3.81 3.37 8.82
N PHE A 14 -3.43 3.90 7.66
CA PHE A 14 -3.00 5.29 7.52
C PHE A 14 -3.38 5.86 6.16
N ILE A 15 -3.46 7.19 6.09
CA ILE A 15 -3.66 7.97 4.86
C ILE A 15 -2.45 8.89 4.68
N ALA A 16 -1.90 8.96 3.48
CA ALA A 16 -0.77 9.81 3.14
C ALA A 16 -1.16 10.82 2.06
N SER A 17 -1.42 12.08 2.44
CA SER A 17 -1.92 13.10 1.51
C SER A 17 -0.81 14.01 0.98
N VAL A 18 -0.89 14.48 -0.26
CA VAL A 18 -0.06 15.57 -0.80
C VAL A 18 -0.85 16.41 -1.80
N GLY A 19 -0.55 17.70 -1.88
CA GLY A 19 -1.32 18.65 -2.69
C GLY A 19 -2.59 19.10 -1.99
N GLU A 20 -3.35 19.95 -2.68
CA GLU A 20 -4.54 20.62 -2.17
C GLU A 20 -5.55 20.82 -3.33
N GLY A 21 -6.83 20.99 -2.99
CA GLY A 21 -7.89 21.21 -3.97
C GLY A 21 -8.38 19.93 -4.65
N GLN A 22 -9.05 20.11 -5.79
CA GLN A 22 -9.71 19.05 -6.57
C GLN A 22 -9.00 18.86 -7.92
N PRO A 23 -9.01 17.64 -8.49
CA PRO A 23 -9.62 16.43 -7.94
C PRO A 23 -8.81 15.83 -6.79
N VAL A 24 -9.51 15.09 -5.91
CA VAL A 24 -8.87 14.19 -4.94
C VAL A 24 -8.82 12.80 -5.56
N ILE A 25 -7.61 12.27 -5.77
CA ILE A 25 -7.37 10.92 -6.27
C ILE A 25 -6.70 10.12 -5.17
N ALA A 26 -7.30 8.98 -4.80
CA ALA A 26 -6.77 8.09 -3.79
C ALA A 26 -6.23 6.80 -4.42
N LEU A 27 -5.07 6.34 -3.97
CA LEU A 27 -4.47 5.07 -4.32
C LEU A 27 -4.52 4.14 -3.10
N LEU A 28 -5.32 3.08 -3.20
CA LEU A 28 -5.45 2.12 -2.12
C LEU A 28 -4.27 1.13 -2.14
N GLY A 29 -3.52 1.11 -1.04
CA GLY A 29 -2.52 0.07 -0.76
C GLY A 29 -2.97 -0.79 0.40
N GLU A 30 -2.92 -2.11 0.21
CA GLU A 30 -3.10 -3.11 1.26
C GLU A 30 -1.73 -3.72 1.59
N PHE A 31 -1.55 -4.23 2.81
CA PHE A 31 -0.28 -4.85 3.22
C PHE A 31 -0.45 -5.91 4.32
N ASP A 32 -1.68 -6.35 4.56
CA ASP A 32 -1.98 -7.42 5.49
C ASP A 32 -1.55 -8.79 4.93
N ALA A 33 -1.45 -9.76 5.83
CA ALA A 33 -1.14 -11.15 5.52
C ALA A 33 -2.35 -12.02 5.87
N LEU A 34 -2.44 -13.17 5.21
CA LEU A 34 -3.47 -14.16 5.48
C LEU A 34 -2.98 -15.16 6.54
N ALA A 35 -3.90 -15.59 7.40
CA ALA A 35 -3.62 -16.56 8.45
C ALA A 35 -3.19 -17.92 7.87
N GLY A 36 -2.14 -18.52 8.43
CA GLY A 36 -1.67 -19.86 8.05
C GLY A 36 -1.03 -19.96 6.67
N LEU A 37 -0.82 -18.85 5.96
CA LEU A 37 -0.23 -18.84 4.61
C LEU A 37 1.26 -18.49 4.58
N SER A 38 2.01 -18.80 5.64
CA SER A 38 3.48 -18.79 5.55
C SER A 38 3.94 -19.64 4.38
N GLN A 39 4.89 -19.13 3.60
CA GLN A 39 5.40 -19.82 2.40
C GLN A 39 6.88 -19.51 2.17
N GLN A 40 7.67 -20.55 1.91
CA GLN A 40 9.06 -20.48 1.50
C GLN A 40 9.14 -19.90 0.07
N ALA A 41 9.99 -18.88 -0.11
CA ALA A 41 10.26 -18.31 -1.42
C ALA A 41 10.80 -19.37 -2.39
N HIS A 42 10.39 -19.28 -3.65
CA HIS A 42 10.78 -20.18 -4.75
C HIS A 42 10.35 -21.65 -4.62
N SER A 43 9.49 -21.99 -3.66
CA SER A 43 8.84 -23.30 -3.66
C SER A 43 7.56 -23.26 -4.50
N ALA A 44 7.41 -24.21 -5.41
CA ALA A 44 6.21 -24.39 -6.23
C ALA A 44 5.10 -25.15 -5.48
N GLU A 45 5.43 -25.75 -4.33
CA GLU A 45 4.50 -26.51 -3.49
C GLU A 45 4.23 -25.78 -2.16
N PRO A 46 3.07 -26.02 -1.50
CA PRO A 46 2.79 -25.47 -0.18
C PRO A 46 3.87 -25.88 0.83
N THR A 47 4.75 -24.95 1.18
CA THR A 47 5.95 -25.19 1.98
C THR A 47 6.07 -24.06 3.00
N PRO A 48 5.48 -24.18 4.19
CA PRO A 48 5.51 -23.10 5.16
C PRO A 48 6.92 -22.88 5.69
N LEU A 49 7.38 -21.63 5.65
CA LEU A 49 8.65 -21.23 6.30
C LEU A 49 8.54 -21.38 7.82
N THR A 50 7.36 -21.09 8.37
CA THR A 50 7.01 -21.34 9.77
C THR A 50 5.58 -21.91 9.83
N PRO A 51 5.38 -23.15 10.31
CA PRO A 51 4.06 -23.77 10.36
C PRO A 51 3.03 -22.91 11.09
N GLY A 52 1.87 -22.67 10.44
CA GLY A 52 0.76 -21.91 11.01
C GLY A 52 0.94 -20.39 11.05
N ALA A 53 2.11 -19.87 10.69
CA ALA A 53 2.34 -18.42 10.64
C ALA A 53 1.62 -17.77 9.44
N ASN A 54 1.44 -16.45 9.51
CA ASN A 54 0.82 -15.68 8.45
C ASN A 54 1.73 -15.56 7.22
N GLY A 55 1.15 -15.30 6.05
CA GLY A 55 1.90 -14.94 4.86
C GLY A 55 1.07 -14.26 3.78
N HIS A 56 1.74 -13.65 2.80
CA HIS A 56 1.09 -12.83 1.77
C HIS A 56 0.66 -13.66 0.56
N GLY A 57 -0.23 -14.64 0.77
CA GLY A 57 -0.75 -15.48 -0.32
C GLY A 57 -1.50 -14.70 -1.41
N CYS A 58 -2.15 -13.59 -1.06
CA CYS A 58 -2.80 -12.68 -2.02
C CYS A 58 -1.87 -11.57 -2.56
N GLY A 59 -0.61 -11.53 -2.13
CA GLY A 59 0.37 -10.56 -2.63
C GLY A 59 0.15 -9.12 -2.16
N HIS A 60 -0.55 -8.89 -1.06
CA HIS A 60 -0.82 -7.52 -0.57
C HIS A 60 0.46 -6.76 -0.26
N ASN A 61 1.54 -7.43 0.17
CA ASN A 61 2.86 -6.81 0.28
C ASN A 61 3.33 -6.15 -1.04
N LEU A 62 2.95 -6.70 -2.20
CA LEU A 62 3.23 -6.10 -3.50
C LEU A 62 2.25 -4.96 -3.80
N LEU A 63 0.94 -5.17 -3.56
CA LEU A 63 -0.09 -4.15 -3.79
C LEU A 63 0.19 -2.85 -3.05
N GLY A 64 0.53 -2.92 -1.76
CA GLY A 64 0.90 -1.76 -0.96
C GLY A 64 2.12 -1.02 -1.51
N THR A 65 3.16 -1.76 -1.90
CA THR A 65 4.37 -1.14 -2.51
C THR A 65 4.09 -0.51 -3.87
N ALA A 66 3.26 -1.15 -4.70
CA ALA A 66 2.90 -0.66 -6.02
C ALA A 66 2.04 0.61 -5.93
N ALA A 67 1.05 0.65 -5.03
CA ALA A 67 0.23 1.83 -4.77
C ALA A 67 1.09 3.01 -4.29
N PHE A 68 2.05 2.77 -3.39
CA PHE A 68 2.98 3.80 -2.93
C PHE A 68 3.88 4.31 -4.07
N ALA A 69 4.45 3.42 -4.88
CA ALA A 69 5.24 3.80 -6.05
C ALA A 69 4.44 4.65 -7.05
N ALA A 70 3.17 4.27 -7.30
CA ALA A 70 2.28 5.04 -8.16
C ALA A 70 1.98 6.43 -7.58
N ALA A 71 1.77 6.56 -6.26
CA ALA A 71 1.57 7.86 -5.61
C ALA A 71 2.83 8.75 -5.71
N VAL A 72 4.03 8.18 -5.58
CA VAL A 72 5.29 8.90 -5.79
C VAL A 72 5.43 9.39 -7.23
N ALA A 73 5.13 8.53 -8.21
CA ALA A 73 5.17 8.90 -9.63
C ALA A 73 4.16 10.00 -9.97
N ALA A 74 2.90 9.87 -9.51
CA ALA A 74 1.86 10.87 -9.74
C ALA A 74 2.21 12.22 -9.09
N LYS A 75 2.77 12.22 -7.88
CA LYS A 75 3.29 13.45 -7.25
C LYS A 75 4.38 14.09 -8.13
N GLY A 76 5.33 13.28 -8.62
CA GLY A 76 6.39 13.76 -9.52
C GLY A 76 5.83 14.38 -10.80
N TRP A 77 4.81 13.76 -11.39
CA TRP A 77 4.10 14.30 -12.54
C TRP A 77 3.53 15.69 -12.23
N LEU A 78 2.77 15.84 -11.13
CA LEU A 78 2.11 17.11 -10.76
C LEU A 78 3.13 18.24 -10.60
N GLN A 79 4.25 17.93 -9.95
CA GLN A 79 5.34 18.88 -9.74
C GLN A 79 6.00 19.33 -11.06
N GLN A 80 6.10 18.45 -12.05
CA GLN A 80 6.75 18.76 -13.33
C GLN A 80 5.90 19.66 -14.25
N HIS A 81 4.58 19.53 -14.18
CA HIS A 81 3.68 20.26 -15.09
C HIS A 81 2.95 21.43 -14.42
N GLY A 82 3.06 21.56 -13.09
CA GLY A 82 2.41 22.65 -12.35
C GLY A 82 0.91 22.47 -12.17
N ASP A 83 0.38 21.27 -12.40
CA ASP A 83 -1.04 20.98 -12.15
C ASP A 83 -1.34 20.92 -10.66
N SER A 84 -2.62 21.17 -10.34
CA SER A 84 -3.14 21.17 -8.98
C SER A 84 -4.05 19.96 -8.74
N GLY A 85 -4.23 19.60 -7.47
CA GLY A 85 -5.01 18.45 -7.04
C GLY A 85 -4.44 17.84 -5.77
N THR A 86 -5.16 16.85 -5.24
CA THR A 86 -4.76 16.13 -4.03
C THR A 86 -4.58 14.66 -4.34
N LEU A 87 -3.42 14.10 -3.97
CA LEU A 87 -3.17 12.66 -3.98
C LEU A 87 -3.26 12.11 -2.55
N ARG A 88 -3.89 10.94 -2.38
CA ARG A 88 -4.07 10.25 -1.10
C ARG A 88 -3.76 8.77 -1.17
#